data_AF-A0A536HK25-F1
#
_entry.id   AF-A0A536HK25-F1
#
_cell.length_a   1.000
_cell.length_b   1.000
_cell.length_c   1.000
_cell.angle_alpha   90.00
_cell.angle_beta   90.00
_cell.angle_gamma   90.00
#
_symmetry.space_group_name_H-M   'P 1'
#
loop_
_entity.id
_entity.type
_entity.pdbx_description
1 polymer ?
#
loop_
_entity_poly.entity_id
_entity_poly.type
_entity_poly.pdbx_seq_one_letter_code
_entity_poly.pdbx_strand_id
1 'polypeptide(L)'
;MSIDRPFIEQNTRERERMRALVARLTDEELLLPVNEDWTVAAVLGHIAFWDGRALALAKKLDRGLPFTSSDDEPEDVDWINDASRPLIHAIPARDASRLALRIAEETDNGVALIATKLLWPNDPNSPLNPLRAAHRGEHLDEIEAALGGHQPRHPA
;
A
#
# COMPACT_ATOMS: atom_id res chain seq x y z
N MET A 1 28.55 1.96 -10.56
CA MET A 1 28.32 2.91 -9.45
C MET A 1 27.00 2.51 -8.81
N SER A 2 27.00 2.21 -7.51
CA SER A 2 25.78 1.93 -6.76
C SER A 2 24.90 3.17 -6.84
N ILE A 3 23.81 3.08 -7.58
CA ILE A 3 22.77 4.10 -7.52
C ILE A 3 22.06 3.80 -6.20
N ASP A 4 22.25 4.63 -5.18
CA ASP A 4 21.56 4.43 -3.91
C ASP A 4 20.05 4.39 -4.17
N ARG A 5 19.43 3.29 -3.75
CA ARG A 5 17.98 3.06 -3.85
C ARG A 5 17.41 2.99 -2.43
N PRO A 6 17.46 4.09 -1.66
CA PRO A 6 17.03 4.08 -0.25
C PRO A 6 15.56 3.68 -0.10
N PHE A 7 14.75 3.81 -1.16
CA PHE A 7 13.37 3.34 -1.16
C PHE A 7 13.26 1.81 -1.05
N ILE A 8 14.24 1.02 -1.51
CA ILE A 8 14.18 -0.45 -1.43
C ILE A 8 14.18 -0.90 0.04
N GLU A 9 15.12 -0.38 0.83
CA GLU A 9 15.24 -0.73 2.25
C GLU A 9 14.03 -0.22 3.05
N GLN A 10 13.57 1.00 2.76
CA GLN A 10 12.40 1.57 3.42
C GLN A 10 11.12 0.80 3.09
N ASN A 11 10.89 0.48 1.82
CA ASN A 11 9.73 -0.31 1.40
C ASN A 11 9.75 -1.70 2.02
N THR A 12 10.94 -2.33 2.07
CA THR A 12 11.14 -3.63 2.71
C THR A 12 10.78 -3.57 4.19
N ARG A 13 11.23 -2.54 4.92
CA ARG A 13 10.92 -2.37 6.35
C ARG A 13 9.41 -2.33 6.59
N GLU A 14 8.67 -1.48 5.88
CA GLU A 14 7.22 -1.37 6.07
C GLU A 14 6.47 -2.60 5.56
N ARG A 15 6.97 -3.28 4.51
CA ARG A 15 6.40 -4.55 4.06
C ARG A 15 6.56 -5.66 5.10
N GLU A 16 7.72 -5.77 5.74
CA GLU A 16 7.93 -6.76 6.79
C GLU A 16 7.14 -6.43 8.06
N ARG A 17 6.96 -5.14 8.39
CA ARG A 17 6.01 -4.71 9.44
C ARG A 17 4.59 -5.14 9.12
N MET A 18 4.12 -4.89 7.88
CA MET A 18 2.82 -5.34 7.40
C MET A 18 2.70 -6.87 7.44
N ARG A 19 3.74 -7.61 7.04
CA ARG A 19 3.77 -9.08 7.13
C ARG A 19 3.56 -9.55 8.58
N ALA A 20 4.27 -8.95 9.53
CA ALA A 20 4.17 -9.30 10.94
C ALA A 20 2.75 -9.04 11.48
N LEU A 21 2.13 -7.92 11.10
CA LEU A 21 0.74 -7.62 11.45
C LEU A 21 -0.22 -8.66 10.85
N VAL A 22 -0.19 -8.86 9.53
CA VAL A 22 -1.09 -9.81 8.84
C VAL A 22 -0.97 -11.24 9.41
N ALA A 23 0.23 -11.64 9.82
CA ALA A 23 0.48 -12.95 10.42
C ALA A 23 -0.09 -13.09 11.84
N ARG A 24 -0.12 -12.01 12.64
CA ARG A 24 -0.59 -12.07 14.04
C ARG A 24 -2.09 -11.85 14.21
N LEU A 25 -2.71 -11.04 13.35
CA LEU A 25 -4.07 -10.55 13.57
C LEU A 25 -5.10 -11.69 13.50
N THR A 26 -6.08 -11.71 14.40
CA THR A 26 -7.23 -12.63 14.31
C THR A 26 -8.26 -12.16 13.29
N ASP A 27 -9.21 -13.02 12.93
CA ASP A 27 -10.28 -12.62 11.98
C ASP A 27 -11.19 -11.54 12.58
N GLU A 28 -11.38 -11.53 13.91
CA GLU A 28 -12.12 -10.48 14.62
C GLU A 28 -11.36 -9.16 14.63
N GLU A 29 -10.05 -9.17 14.89
CA GLU A 29 -9.21 -7.96 14.87
C GLU A 29 -9.20 -7.33 13.47
N LEU A 30 -9.22 -8.14 12.41
CA LEU A 30 -9.29 -7.68 11.03
C LEU A 30 -10.60 -6.95 10.69
N LEU A 31 -11.67 -7.20 11.45
CA LEU A 31 -12.98 -6.56 11.26
C LEU A 31 -13.16 -5.31 12.13
N LEU A 32 -12.20 -4.98 13.00
CA LEU A 32 -12.29 -3.77 13.84
C LEU A 32 -12.30 -2.51 12.98
N PRO A 33 -13.12 -1.50 13.33
CA PRO A 33 -13.13 -0.22 12.65
C PRO A 33 -11.84 0.56 12.95
N VAL A 34 -11.24 1.13 11.90
CA VAL A 34 -10.18 2.14 11.98
C VAL A 34 -10.82 3.54 11.99
N ASN A 35 -11.88 3.72 11.21
CA ASN A 35 -12.75 4.91 11.20
C ASN A 35 -14.18 4.51 10.78
N GLU A 36 -15.03 5.48 10.45
CA GLU A 36 -16.44 5.24 10.08
C GLU A 36 -16.60 4.37 8.81
N ASP A 37 -15.63 4.42 7.91
CA ASP A 37 -15.71 3.81 6.57
C ASP A 37 -14.84 2.57 6.40
N TRP A 38 -13.80 2.41 7.23
CA TRP A 38 -12.72 1.46 7.01
C TRP A 38 -12.51 0.55 8.22
N THR A 39 -12.47 -0.75 7.97
CA THR A 39 -11.96 -1.75 8.93
C THR A 39 -10.46 -1.95 8.75
N VAL A 40 -9.80 -2.62 9.69
CA VAL A 40 -8.37 -2.97 9.57
C VAL A 40 -8.07 -3.69 8.25
N ALA A 41 -8.88 -4.70 7.88
CA ALA A 41 -8.71 -5.39 6.61
C ALA A 41 -8.98 -4.50 5.39
N ALA A 42 -9.93 -3.56 5.50
CA ALA A 42 -10.23 -2.65 4.40
C ALA A 42 -9.08 -1.64 4.18
N VAL A 43 -8.44 -1.15 5.25
CA VAL A 43 -7.22 -0.31 5.14
C VAL A 43 -6.08 -1.10 4.49
N LEU A 44 -5.88 -2.36 4.84
CA LEU A 44 -4.91 -3.22 4.13
C LEU A 44 -5.26 -3.37 2.65
N GLY A 45 -6.55 -3.54 2.31
CA GLY A 45 -7.03 -3.53 0.93
C GLY A 45 -6.78 -2.21 0.19
N HIS A 46 -6.91 -1.08 0.89
CA HIS A 46 -6.59 0.25 0.37
C HIS A 46 -5.08 0.38 0.04
N ILE A 47 -4.21 -0.10 0.94
CA ILE A 47 -2.77 -0.21 0.65
C ILE A 47 -2.54 -1.05 -0.62
N ALA A 48 -3.21 -2.19 -0.73
CA ALA A 48 -3.11 -3.07 -1.90
C ALA A 48 -3.51 -2.36 -3.20
N PHE A 49 -4.55 -1.52 -3.18
CA PHE A 49 -5.01 -0.77 -4.33
C PHE A 49 -3.94 0.21 -4.84
N TRP A 50 -3.38 1.03 -3.94
CA TRP A 50 -2.38 2.03 -4.31
C TRP A 50 -1.02 1.42 -4.68
N ASP A 51 -0.62 0.32 -4.04
CA ASP A 51 0.52 -0.46 -4.50
C ASP A 51 0.25 -1.10 -5.87
N GLY A 52 -0.97 -1.60 -6.10
CA GLY A 52 -1.42 -2.10 -7.40
C GLY A 52 -1.30 -1.06 -8.52
N ARG A 53 -1.64 0.22 -8.23
CA ARG A 53 -1.41 1.34 -9.16
C ARG A 53 0.08 1.48 -9.47
N ALA A 54 0.95 1.53 -8.46
CA ALA A 54 2.40 1.64 -8.65
C ALA A 54 2.97 0.47 -9.45
N LEU A 55 2.49 -0.75 -9.20
CA LEU A 55 2.85 -1.95 -9.96
C LEU A 55 2.40 -1.87 -11.43
N ALA A 56 1.21 -1.35 -11.70
CA ALA A 56 0.73 -1.16 -13.07
C ALA A 56 1.59 -0.17 -13.85
N LEU A 57 1.99 0.94 -13.21
CA LEU A 57 2.92 1.93 -13.79
C LEU A 57 4.32 1.33 -14.02
N ALA A 58 4.85 0.57 -13.05
CA ALA A 58 6.13 -0.12 -13.22
C ALA A 58 6.09 -1.11 -14.38
N LYS A 59 5.02 -1.93 -14.49
CA LYS A 59 4.81 -2.85 -15.62
C LYS A 59 4.67 -2.12 -16.96
N LYS A 60 4.16 -0.88 -16.97
CA LYS A 60 4.08 -0.05 -18.19
C LYS A 60 5.48 0.34 -18.67
N LEU A 61 6.34 0.83 -17.76
CA LEU A 61 7.73 1.17 -18.06
C LEU A 61 8.57 -0.04 -18.45
N ASP A 62 8.37 -1.19 -17.79
CA ASP A 62 9.06 -2.44 -18.11
C ASP A 62 8.77 -2.90 -19.56
N ARG A 63 7.56 -2.65 -20.05
CA ARG A 63 7.18 -2.86 -21.46
C ARG A 63 7.71 -1.79 -22.43
N GLY A 64 8.45 -0.81 -21.95
CA GLY A 64 8.97 0.31 -22.75
C GLY A 64 7.89 1.29 -23.23
N LEU A 65 6.72 1.30 -22.60
CA LEU A 65 5.63 2.21 -22.94
C LEU A 65 5.79 3.54 -22.17
N PRO A 66 5.66 4.69 -22.84
CA PRO A 66 5.73 5.98 -22.15
C PRO A 66 4.49 6.22 -21.30
N PHE A 67 4.64 7.06 -20.27
CA PHE A 67 3.49 7.64 -19.60
C PHE A 67 2.78 8.66 -20.49
N THR A 68 1.51 8.87 -20.17
CA THR A 68 0.56 9.78 -20.79
C THR A 68 -0.18 10.51 -19.67
N SER A 69 -0.85 11.61 -19.98
CA SER A 69 -1.61 12.37 -18.99
C SER A 69 -2.72 11.57 -18.29
N SER A 70 -3.14 10.43 -18.84
CA SER A 70 -4.10 9.53 -18.17
C SER A 70 -3.48 8.64 -17.09
N ASP A 71 -2.15 8.58 -16.99
CA ASP A 71 -1.45 7.84 -15.93
C ASP A 71 -1.22 8.70 -14.68
N ASP A 72 -1.34 10.03 -14.82
CA ASP A 72 -1.21 10.97 -13.72
C ASP A 72 -2.29 10.71 -12.67
N GLU A 73 -1.90 10.90 -11.42
CA GLU A 73 -2.86 10.88 -10.32
C GLU A 73 -3.66 12.19 -10.37
N PRO A 74 -5.01 12.13 -10.34
CA PRO A 74 -5.81 13.34 -10.26
C PRO A 74 -5.55 14.07 -8.93
N GLU A 75 -5.75 15.38 -8.91
CA GLU A 75 -5.61 16.20 -7.69
C GLU A 75 -6.57 15.75 -6.59
N ASP A 76 -7.78 15.31 -6.97
CA ASP A 76 -8.78 14.74 -6.09
C ASP A 76 -8.91 13.24 -6.36
N VAL A 77 -8.54 12.45 -5.34
CA VAL A 77 -8.58 10.98 -5.36
C VAL A 77 -9.74 10.42 -4.53
N ASP A 78 -10.58 11.25 -3.91
CA ASP A 78 -11.64 10.80 -3.00
C ASP A 78 -12.63 9.89 -3.71
N TRP A 79 -13.02 10.24 -4.93
CA TRP A 79 -13.93 9.42 -5.73
C TRP A 79 -13.32 8.04 -6.07
N ILE A 80 -11.98 7.93 -6.20
CA ILE A 80 -11.29 6.66 -6.42
C ILE A 80 -11.36 5.80 -5.15
N ASN A 81 -11.13 6.42 -4.00
CA ASN A 81 -11.21 5.76 -2.70
C ASN A 81 -12.65 5.31 -2.43
N ASP A 82 -13.64 6.18 -2.63
CA ASP A 82 -15.07 5.86 -2.46
C ASP A 82 -15.54 4.76 -3.40
N ALA A 83 -15.08 4.76 -4.66
CA ALA A 83 -15.45 3.73 -5.63
C ALA A 83 -14.76 2.39 -5.36
N SER A 84 -13.54 2.39 -4.83
CA SER A 84 -12.80 1.17 -4.48
C SER A 84 -13.26 0.56 -3.16
N ARG A 85 -13.70 1.38 -2.19
CA ARG A 85 -14.16 0.96 -0.86
C ARG A 85 -15.19 -0.20 -0.88
N PRO A 86 -16.31 -0.15 -1.62
CA PRO A 86 -17.27 -1.27 -1.63
C PRO A 86 -16.69 -2.55 -2.23
N LEU A 87 -15.76 -2.44 -3.19
CA LEU A 87 -15.08 -3.61 -3.77
C LEU A 87 -14.11 -4.24 -2.76
N ILE A 88 -13.39 -3.41 -2.01
CA ILE A 88 -12.47 -3.86 -0.96
C ILE A 88 -13.25 -4.56 0.17
N HIS A 89 -14.35 -3.97 0.63
CA HIS A 89 -15.20 -4.56 1.68
C HIS A 89 -15.87 -5.88 1.28
N ALA A 90 -16.04 -6.13 -0.02
CA ALA A 90 -16.58 -7.40 -0.51
C ALA A 90 -15.57 -8.56 -0.42
N ILE A 91 -14.27 -8.28 -0.24
CA ILE A 91 -13.23 -9.30 -0.10
C ILE A 91 -13.25 -9.83 1.33
N PRO A 92 -13.21 -11.16 1.56
CA PRO A 92 -13.04 -11.69 2.91
C PRO A 92 -11.83 -11.07 3.62
N ALA A 93 -12.00 -10.61 4.85
CA ALA A 93 -11.02 -9.79 5.56
C ALA A 93 -9.59 -10.40 5.59
N ARG A 94 -9.51 -11.71 5.80
CA ARG A 94 -8.25 -12.46 5.76
C ARG A 94 -7.60 -12.46 4.37
N ASP A 95 -8.41 -12.57 3.32
CA ASP A 95 -7.93 -12.58 1.95
C ASP A 95 -7.50 -11.19 1.48
N ALA A 96 -8.19 -10.13 1.91
CA ALA A 96 -7.78 -8.74 1.67
C ALA A 96 -6.39 -8.47 2.29
N SER A 97 -6.18 -8.93 3.51
CA SER A 97 -4.90 -8.80 4.23
C SER A 97 -3.75 -9.54 3.53
N ARG A 98 -3.99 -10.78 3.06
CA ARG A 98 -3.01 -11.56 2.28
C ARG A 98 -2.75 -10.95 0.91
N LEU A 99 -3.79 -10.40 0.27
CA LEU A 99 -3.68 -9.71 -1.00
C LEU A 99 -2.79 -8.48 -0.88
N ALA A 100 -2.97 -7.67 0.17
CA ALA A 100 -2.13 -6.51 0.44
C ALA A 100 -0.64 -6.86 0.50
N LEU A 101 -0.29 -7.90 1.24
CA LEU A 101 1.09 -8.36 1.35
C LEU A 101 1.66 -8.84 0.01
N ARG A 102 0.91 -9.65 -0.73
CA ARG A 102 1.34 -10.13 -2.06
C ARG A 102 1.55 -8.97 -3.04
N ILE A 103 0.62 -8.03 -3.11
CA ILE A 103 0.74 -6.88 -4.01
C ILE A 103 1.92 -5.98 -3.60
N ALA A 104 2.17 -5.79 -2.30
CA ALA A 104 3.35 -5.05 -1.83
C ALA A 104 4.67 -5.72 -2.25
N GLU A 105 4.77 -7.06 -2.14
CA GLU A 105 5.93 -7.82 -2.63
C GLU A 105 6.13 -7.66 -4.14
N GLU A 106 5.07 -7.82 -4.93
CA GLU A 106 5.12 -7.65 -6.39
C GLU A 106 5.50 -6.21 -6.77
N THR A 107 4.97 -5.22 -6.06
CA THR A 107 5.26 -3.79 -6.28
C THR A 107 6.72 -3.47 -5.98
N ASP A 108 7.25 -3.93 -4.85
CA ASP A 108 8.65 -3.71 -4.48
C ASP A 108 9.59 -4.31 -5.53
N ASN A 109 9.31 -5.54 -5.98
CA ASN A 109 10.08 -6.20 -7.03
C ASN A 109 9.98 -5.45 -8.36
N GLY A 110 8.78 -5.05 -8.78
CA GLY A 110 8.55 -4.35 -10.03
C GLY A 110 9.26 -3.00 -10.08
N VAL A 111 9.12 -2.19 -9.02
CA VAL A 111 9.75 -0.87 -8.93
C VAL A 111 11.27 -0.97 -8.85
N ALA A 112 11.82 -1.98 -8.15
CA ALA A 112 13.26 -2.18 -8.05
C ALA A 112 13.92 -2.50 -9.41
N LEU A 113 13.18 -2.97 -10.41
CA LEU A 113 13.72 -3.25 -11.75
C LEU A 113 13.78 -1.99 -12.63
N ILE A 114 13.05 -0.93 -12.28
CA ILE A 114 12.98 0.28 -13.10
C ILE A 114 14.25 1.12 -12.97
N ALA A 115 14.72 1.66 -14.09
CA ALA A 115 15.84 2.60 -14.11
C ALA A 115 15.46 3.86 -13.31
N THR A 116 16.28 4.23 -12.33
CA THR A 116 15.96 5.32 -11.38
C THR A 116 15.70 6.67 -12.02
N LYS A 117 16.27 6.92 -13.22
CA LYS A 117 16.01 8.14 -14.02
C LYS A 117 14.59 8.25 -14.56
N LEU A 118 13.78 7.19 -14.49
CA LEU A 118 12.38 7.14 -14.93
C LEU A 118 11.40 7.22 -13.74
N LEU A 119 11.92 7.35 -12.52
CA LEU A 119 11.15 7.33 -11.28
C LEU A 119 11.08 8.75 -10.70
N TRP A 120 9.97 9.07 -10.05
CA TRP A 120 9.94 10.24 -9.18
C TRP A 120 10.92 10.07 -8.00
N PRO A 121 11.62 11.12 -7.53
CA PRO A 121 11.62 12.49 -8.03
C PRO A 121 12.68 12.78 -9.12
N ASN A 122 13.41 11.77 -9.60
CA ASN A 122 14.47 11.97 -10.60
C ASN A 122 13.91 12.37 -11.98
N ASP A 123 12.72 11.87 -12.32
CA ASP A 123 11.89 12.40 -13.39
C ASP A 123 10.65 13.07 -12.78
N PRO A 124 10.57 14.41 -12.75
CA PRO A 124 9.43 15.14 -12.22
C PRO A 124 8.12 14.92 -12.98
N ASN A 125 8.16 14.37 -14.19
CA ASN A 125 6.97 14.02 -14.96
C ASN A 125 6.56 12.55 -14.78
N SER A 126 7.29 11.77 -13.97
CA SER A 126 6.95 10.38 -13.72
C SER A 126 5.89 10.28 -12.62
N PRO A 127 4.69 9.72 -12.90
CA PRO A 127 3.69 9.45 -11.88
C PRO A 127 4.09 8.27 -10.96
N LEU A 128 5.21 7.59 -11.24
CA LEU A 128 5.67 6.46 -10.45
C LEU A 128 6.60 6.93 -9.32
N ASN A 129 6.02 7.11 -8.13
CA ASN A 129 6.78 7.24 -6.89
C ASN A 129 7.21 5.86 -6.36
N PRO A 130 8.52 5.56 -6.32
CA PRO A 130 9.02 4.27 -5.88
C PRO A 130 9.01 4.09 -4.35
N LEU A 131 8.89 5.17 -3.57
CA LEU A 131 8.83 5.13 -2.11
C LEU A 131 7.41 4.80 -1.66
N ARG A 132 7.11 3.51 -1.52
CA ARG A 132 5.84 3.01 -1.01
C ARG A 132 5.77 3.02 0.51
N ALA A 133 6.93 3.04 1.16
CA ALA A 133 7.06 3.03 2.62
C ALA A 133 6.25 4.14 3.31
N ALA A 134 6.21 5.35 2.76
CA ALA A 134 5.48 6.46 3.38
C ALA A 134 3.98 6.14 3.51
N HIS A 135 3.35 5.79 2.39
CA HIS A 135 1.94 5.42 2.31
C HIS A 135 1.61 4.18 3.16
N ARG A 136 2.46 3.14 3.09
CA ARG A 136 2.27 1.94 3.93
C ARG A 136 2.38 2.30 5.41
N GLY A 137 3.42 3.02 5.79
CA GLY A 137 3.70 3.38 7.19
C GLY A 137 2.55 4.15 7.83
N GLU A 138 2.04 5.17 7.14
CA GLU A 138 0.88 5.97 7.58
C GLU A 138 -0.32 5.07 7.94
N HIS A 139 -0.74 4.21 7.02
CA HIS A 139 -1.88 3.33 7.26
C HIS A 139 -1.62 2.21 8.26
N LEU A 140 -0.39 1.72 8.37
CA LEU A 140 -0.02 0.75 9.41
C LEU A 140 -0.06 1.41 10.80
N ASP A 141 0.31 2.69 10.92
CA ASP A 141 0.16 3.47 12.16
C ASP A 141 -1.32 3.61 12.55
N GLU A 142 -2.20 3.91 11.60
CA GLU A 142 -3.65 3.99 11.83
C GLU A 142 -4.24 2.65 12.31
N ILE A 143 -3.86 1.55 11.65
CA ILE A 143 -4.26 0.19 12.05
C ILE A 143 -3.80 -0.12 13.47
N GLU A 144 -2.52 0.13 13.78
CA GLU A 144 -1.96 -0.16 15.10
C GLU A 144 -2.62 0.71 16.19
N ALA A 145 -2.93 1.97 15.91
CA ALA A 145 -3.66 2.83 16.82
C ALA A 145 -5.08 2.30 17.10
N ALA A 146 -5.81 1.87 16.07
CA ALA A 146 -7.13 1.27 16.21
C ALA A 146 -7.07 0.00 17.08
N LEU A 147 -6.08 -0.86 16.86
CA LEU A 147 -5.88 -2.09 17.63
C LEU A 147 -5.50 -1.82 19.10
N GLY A 148 -4.66 -0.82 19.35
CA GLY A 148 -4.27 -0.40 20.70
C GLY A 148 -5.44 0.19 21.50
N GLY A 149 -6.37 0.88 20.84
CA GLY A 149 -7.59 1.41 21.46
C GLY A 149 -8.60 0.33 21.88
N HIS A 150 -8.52 -0.87 21.31
CA HIS A 150 -9.49 -1.96 21.51
C HIS A 150 -8.98 -3.12 22.40
N GLN A 151 -7.76 -3.04 22.95
CA GLN A 151 -7.34 -4.03 23.94
C GLN A 151 -8.22 -3.96 25.20
N PRO A 152 -8.78 -5.09 25.70
CA PRO A 152 -9.55 -5.08 26.93
C PRO A 152 -8.65 -4.57 28.06
N ARG A 153 -9.07 -3.48 28.72
CA ARG A 153 -8.42 -3.06 29.96
C ARG A 153 -8.57 -4.21 30.96
N HIS A 154 -7.47 -4.90 31.26
CA HIS A 154 -7.46 -5.80 32.41
C HIS A 154 -7.82 -4.97 33.65
N PRO A 155 -8.89 -5.32 34.40
CA PRO A 155 -9.12 -4.68 35.68
C PRO A 155 -7.94 -5.04 36.60
N ALA A 156 -7.41 -4.01 37.27
CA ALA A 156 -6.42 -4.15 38.34
C ALA A 156 -7.00 -4.89 39.54
#